data_AF-A0A431LQL5-F1
#
_entry.id   AF-A0A431LQL5-F1
#
_cell.length_a   1.000
_cell.length_b   1.000
_cell.length_c   1.000
_cell.angle_alpha   90.00
_cell.angle_beta   90.00
_cell.angle_gamma   90.00
#
_symmetry.space_group_name_H-M   'P 1'
#
loop_
_entity.id
_entity.type
_entity.pdbx_description
1 polymer ?
#
loop_
_entity_poly.entity_id
_entity_poly.type
_entity_poly.pdbx_seq_one_letter_code
_entity_poly.pdbx_strand_id
1 'polypeptide(L)'
;MDELGSTVRNNAHSTHHANHLVGQACEIATRGGNVVGDVVTMMRGISDSSAKISDIIGVIDGTAFQTNILALNAAVEAARAGEQGRGFAVVAGEVRTLAQRSAQAAKEVKSPITSIAEQVDQGAALVDRAGTTMQEMVSSVRQVSTLVSEISAASSEQSTGVGQVGDAVSQIDQVTQQNAALVEECAAAAESLKRQAHGLVEAVAVFKLADRQLLPA
;
A
#
# COMPACT_ATOMS: atom_id res chain seq x y z
N MET A 1 6.57 7.61 -35.03
CA MET A 1 5.39 6.89 -34.51
C MET A 1 5.78 5.65 -33.73
N ASP A 2 6.78 4.90 -34.18
CA ASP A 2 7.29 3.71 -33.49
C ASP A 2 7.66 3.94 -32.02
N GLU A 3 8.27 5.08 -31.68
CA GLU A 3 8.61 5.41 -30.30
C GLU A 3 7.39 5.68 -29.41
N LEU A 4 6.35 6.31 -29.95
CA LEU A 4 5.09 6.53 -29.22
C LEU A 4 4.36 5.19 -29.02
N GLY A 5 4.28 4.37 -30.07
CA GLY A 5 3.68 3.04 -29.98
C GLY A 5 4.41 2.12 -29.00
N SER A 6 5.74 2.15 -28.99
CA SER A 6 6.56 1.36 -28.04
C SER A 6 6.37 1.85 -26.61
N THR A 7 6.32 3.16 -26.39
CA THR A 7 6.12 3.75 -25.06
C THR A 7 4.74 3.39 -24.49
N VAL A 8 3.67 3.48 -25.30
CA VAL A 8 2.32 3.12 -24.87
C VAL A 8 2.21 1.63 -24.55
N ARG A 9 2.84 0.77 -25.37
CA ARG A 9 2.85 -0.69 -25.12
C ARG A 9 3.65 -1.05 -23.85
N ASN A 10 4.75 -0.36 -23.60
CA ASN A 10 5.51 -0.50 -22.36
C ASN A 10 4.72 -0.03 -21.14
N ASN A 11 3.92 1.03 -21.25
CA ASN A 11 3.00 1.47 -20.19
C ASN A 11 1.92 0.43 -19.88
N ALA A 12 1.31 -0.17 -20.92
CA ALA A 12 0.34 -1.24 -20.75
C ALA A 12 0.94 -2.48 -20.06
N HIS A 13 2.17 -2.86 -20.42
CA HIS A 13 2.89 -3.93 -19.74
C HIS A 13 3.22 -3.58 -18.27
N SER A 14 3.69 -2.35 -18.03
CA SER A 14 4.06 -1.87 -16.70
C SER A 14 2.85 -1.80 -15.76
N THR A 15 1.67 -1.41 -16.27
CA THR A 15 0.43 -1.42 -15.50
C THR A 15 -0.04 -2.82 -15.15
N HIS A 16 0.09 -3.81 -16.05
CA HIS A 16 -0.18 -5.20 -15.70
C HIS A 16 0.73 -5.70 -14.56
N HIS A 17 2.03 -5.41 -14.63
CA HIS A 17 2.97 -5.77 -13.57
C HIS A 17 2.65 -5.06 -12.25
N ALA A 18 2.32 -3.77 -12.30
CA ALA A 18 1.89 -3.00 -11.14
C ALA A 18 0.63 -3.59 -10.49
N ASN A 19 -0.36 -4.03 -11.29
CA ASN A 19 -1.58 -4.63 -10.76
C ASN A 19 -1.30 -5.94 -10.01
N HIS A 20 -0.37 -6.76 -10.51
CA HIS A 20 0.09 -7.96 -9.80
C HIS A 20 0.75 -7.62 -8.46
N LEU A 21 1.67 -6.64 -8.44
CA LEU A 21 2.33 -6.19 -7.21
C LEU A 21 1.35 -5.63 -6.17
N VAL A 22 0.35 -4.88 -6.63
CA VAL A 22 -0.72 -4.35 -5.78
C VAL A 22 -1.56 -5.48 -5.19
N GLY A 23 -1.87 -6.52 -5.97
CA GLY A 23 -2.54 -7.73 -5.47
C GLY A 23 -1.75 -8.42 -4.35
N GLN A 24 -0.45 -8.62 -4.55
CA GLN A 24 0.43 -9.19 -3.53
C GLN A 24 0.53 -8.32 -2.28
N ALA A 25 0.63 -7.00 -2.43
CA ALA A 25 0.65 -6.06 -1.30
C ALA A 25 -0.65 -6.13 -0.48
N CYS A 26 -1.80 -6.25 -1.15
CA CYS A 26 -3.10 -6.38 -0.52
C CYS A 26 -3.22 -7.70 0.28
N GLU A 27 -2.69 -8.80 -0.26
CA GLU A 27 -2.61 -10.09 0.45
C GLU A 27 -1.72 -9.99 1.70
N ILE A 28 -0.54 -9.38 1.58
CA ILE A 28 0.38 -9.18 2.71
C ILE A 28 -0.26 -8.32 3.79
N ALA A 29 -0.90 -7.20 3.42
CA ALA A 29 -1.58 -6.33 4.36
C ALA A 29 -2.76 -7.03 5.06
N THR A 30 -3.52 -7.84 4.33
CA THR A 30 -4.61 -8.65 4.90
C THR A 30 -4.08 -9.67 5.90
N ARG A 31 -3.01 -10.39 5.56
CA ARG A 31 -2.36 -11.34 6.46
C ARG A 31 -1.77 -10.63 7.69
N GLY A 32 -1.19 -9.45 7.50
CA GLY A 32 -0.72 -8.59 8.60
C GLY A 32 -1.85 -8.19 9.54
N GLY A 33 -3.01 -7.81 9.01
CA GLY A 33 -4.21 -7.52 9.80
C GLY A 33 -4.69 -8.71 10.63
N ASN A 34 -4.68 -9.92 10.06
CA ASN A 34 -5.04 -11.14 10.80
C ASN A 34 -4.07 -11.41 11.97
N VAL A 35 -2.75 -11.31 11.73
CA VAL A 35 -1.74 -11.50 12.78
C VAL A 35 -1.90 -10.47 13.90
N VAL A 36 -2.20 -9.21 13.56
CA VAL A 36 -2.50 -8.17 14.56
C VAL A 36 -3.74 -8.55 15.38
N GLY A 37 -4.79 -9.08 14.74
CA GLY A 37 -5.99 -9.58 15.42
C GLY A 37 -5.70 -10.72 16.41
N ASP A 38 -4.83 -11.66 16.03
CA ASP A 38 -4.39 -12.76 16.90
C ASP A 38 -3.62 -12.21 18.12
N VAL A 39 -2.75 -11.21 17.92
CA VAL A 39 -2.01 -10.56 19.01
C VAL A 39 -2.95 -9.84 19.99
N VAL A 40 -3.97 -9.13 19.49
CA VAL A 40 -4.99 -8.50 20.36
C VAL A 40 -5.70 -9.55 21.21
N THR A 41 -6.06 -10.69 20.60
CA THR A 41 -6.73 -11.80 21.30
C THR A 41 -5.83 -12.38 22.40
N MET A 42 -4.54 -12.57 22.09
CA MET A 42 -3.56 -13.05 23.07
C MET A 42 -3.37 -12.06 24.22
N MET A 43 -3.26 -10.76 23.93
CA MET A 43 -3.14 -9.72 24.96
C MET A 43 -4.35 -9.70 25.91
N ARG A 44 -5.58 -9.83 25.38
CA ARG A 44 -6.78 -9.97 26.21
C ARG A 44 -6.70 -11.19 27.13
N GLY A 45 -6.25 -12.34 26.60
CA GLY A 45 -6.04 -13.55 27.40
C GLY A 45 -5.00 -13.38 28.52
N ILE A 46 -3.93 -12.61 28.29
CA ILE A 46 -2.94 -12.28 29.32
C ILE A 46 -3.55 -11.35 30.37
N SER A 47 -4.33 -10.34 29.97
CA SER A 47 -5.01 -9.43 30.91
C SER A 47 -5.99 -10.20 31.83
N ASP A 48 -6.82 -11.07 31.25
CA ASP A 48 -7.75 -11.93 32.00
C ASP A 48 -7.02 -12.87 32.96
N SER A 49 -5.87 -13.42 32.55
CA SER A 49 -5.05 -14.29 33.38
C SER A 49 -4.40 -13.53 34.54
N SER A 50 -3.89 -12.32 34.28
CA SER A 50 -3.35 -11.42 35.31
C SER A 50 -4.40 -11.02 36.34
N ALA A 51 -5.62 -10.73 35.90
CA ALA A 51 -6.75 -10.45 36.79
C ALA A 51 -7.05 -11.62 37.73
N LYS A 52 -7.14 -12.84 37.19
CA LYS A 52 -7.33 -14.07 37.99
C LYS A 52 -6.20 -14.28 39.00
N ILE A 53 -4.95 -14.05 38.60
CA ILE A 53 -3.81 -14.14 39.53
C ILE A 53 -3.94 -13.10 40.64
N SER A 54 -4.32 -11.86 40.32
CA SER A 54 -4.53 -10.80 41.31
C SER A 54 -5.59 -11.19 42.35
N ASP A 55 -6.70 -11.80 41.91
CA ASP A 55 -7.75 -12.31 42.81
C ASP A 55 -7.23 -13.42 43.73
N ILE A 56 -6.48 -14.38 43.19
CA ILE A 56 -5.86 -15.46 43.97
C ILE A 56 -4.89 -14.90 45.02
N ILE A 57 -4.07 -13.93 44.65
CA ILE A 57 -3.16 -13.25 45.59
C ILE A 57 -3.93 -12.50 46.67
N GLY A 58 -5.09 -11.92 46.34
CA GLY A 58 -6.01 -11.34 47.32
C GLY A 58 -6.53 -12.36 48.34
N VAL A 59 -6.90 -13.57 47.89
CA VAL A 59 -7.30 -14.67 48.78
C VAL A 59 -6.14 -15.12 49.69
N ILE A 60 -4.92 -15.19 49.16
CA ILE A 60 -3.72 -15.56 49.94
C ILE A 60 -3.43 -14.52 51.02
N ASP A 61 -3.48 -13.22 50.69
CA ASP A 61 -3.30 -12.13 51.67
C ASP A 61 -4.40 -12.17 52.76
N GLY A 62 -5.65 -12.42 52.36
CA GLY A 62 -6.76 -12.63 53.29
C GLY A 62 -6.56 -13.82 54.22
N THR A 63 -6.06 -14.95 53.70
CA THR A 63 -5.75 -16.16 54.47
C THR A 63 -4.60 -15.92 55.45
N ALA A 64 -3.56 -15.20 55.02
CA ALA A 64 -2.45 -14.79 55.86
C ALA A 64 -2.93 -13.88 57.01
N PHE A 65 -3.82 -12.92 56.72
CA PHE A 65 -4.41 -12.05 57.73
C PHE A 65 -5.24 -12.84 58.76
N GLN A 66 -6.10 -13.76 58.31
CA GLN A 66 -6.87 -14.63 59.20
C GLN A 66 -5.97 -15.51 60.07
N THR A 67 -4.90 -16.07 59.50
CA THR A 67 -3.91 -16.88 60.23
C THR A 67 -3.20 -16.03 61.29
N ASN A 68 -2.86 -14.79 60.98
CA ASN A 68 -2.26 -13.85 61.93
C ASN A 68 -3.19 -13.53 63.11
N ILE A 69 -4.51 -13.38 62.87
CA ILE A 69 -5.51 -13.19 63.94
C ILE A 69 -5.64 -14.46 64.80
N LEU A 70 -5.72 -15.63 64.18
CA LEU A 70 -5.78 -16.92 64.89
C LEU A 70 -4.55 -17.12 65.79
N ALA A 71 -3.36 -16.81 65.28
CA ALA A 71 -2.12 -16.89 66.04
C ALA A 71 -2.08 -15.90 67.22
N LEU A 72 -2.61 -14.68 67.03
CA LEU A 72 -2.74 -13.71 68.11
C LEU A 72 -3.69 -14.23 69.21
N ASN A 73 -4.85 -14.76 68.84
CA ASN A 73 -5.80 -15.33 69.79
C ASN A 73 -5.20 -16.53 70.56
N ALA A 74 -4.46 -17.40 69.86
CA ALA A 74 -3.76 -18.52 70.48
C ALA A 74 -2.67 -18.06 71.47
N ALA A 75 -1.93 -16.99 71.16
CA ALA A 75 -0.96 -16.41 72.07
C ALA A 75 -1.61 -15.84 73.34
N VAL A 76 -2.80 -15.22 73.21
CA VAL A 76 -3.58 -14.72 74.35
C VAL A 76 -4.04 -15.89 75.24
N GLU A 77 -4.58 -16.96 74.66
CA GLU A 77 -5.05 -18.11 75.43
C GLU A 77 -3.90 -18.87 76.09
N ALA A 78 -2.75 -18.96 75.41
CA ALA A 78 -1.52 -19.51 75.98
C ALA A 78 -1.02 -18.71 77.20
N ALA A 79 -1.09 -17.37 77.14
CA ALA A 79 -0.77 -16.52 78.29
C ALA A 79 -1.76 -16.74 79.45
N ARG A 80 -3.03 -16.98 79.13
CA ARG A 80 -4.09 -17.26 80.12
C ARG A 80 -3.89 -18.60 80.84
N ALA A 81 -3.31 -19.60 80.17
CA ALA A 81 -2.98 -20.91 80.73
C ALA A 81 -1.71 -20.92 81.60
N GLY A 82 -1.00 -19.78 81.73
CA GLY A 82 0.20 -19.66 82.56
C GLY A 82 1.34 -20.58 82.12
N GLU A 83 2.00 -21.25 83.07
CA GLU A 83 3.14 -22.14 82.79
C GLU A 83 2.78 -23.29 81.83
N GLN A 84 1.54 -23.78 81.86
CA GLN A 84 1.09 -24.88 80.98
C GLN A 84 0.95 -24.43 79.51
N GLY A 85 0.83 -23.13 79.27
CA GLY A 85 0.70 -22.55 77.93
C GLY A 85 2.03 -22.19 77.26
N ARG A 86 3.18 -22.31 77.92
CA ARG A 86 4.48 -21.84 77.40
C ARG A 86 4.84 -22.43 76.03
N GLY A 87 4.60 -23.74 75.83
CA GLY A 87 4.83 -24.40 74.55
C GLY A 87 3.91 -23.87 73.44
N PHE A 88 2.62 -23.65 73.76
CA PHE A 88 1.65 -23.08 72.83
C PHE A 88 1.96 -21.63 72.46
N ALA A 89 2.48 -20.83 73.41
CA ALA A 89 2.86 -19.44 73.16
C ALA A 89 3.98 -19.33 72.10
N VAL A 90 4.96 -20.24 72.13
CA VAL A 90 6.04 -20.28 71.14
C VAL A 90 5.50 -20.64 69.75
N VAL A 91 4.67 -21.67 69.66
CA VAL A 91 4.04 -22.07 68.39
C VAL A 91 3.18 -20.93 67.82
N ALA A 92 2.39 -20.26 68.66
CA ALA A 92 1.59 -19.11 68.25
C ALA A 92 2.45 -17.96 67.69
N GLY A 93 3.61 -17.68 68.30
CA GLY A 93 4.57 -16.71 67.79
C GLY A 93 5.15 -17.08 66.42
N GLU A 94 5.49 -18.35 66.22
CA GLU A 94 6.02 -18.84 64.93
C GLU A 94 4.96 -18.79 63.83
N VAL A 95 3.73 -19.22 64.12
CA VAL A 95 2.59 -19.14 63.18
C VAL A 95 2.30 -17.69 62.80
N ARG A 96 2.37 -16.76 63.78
CA ARG A 96 2.19 -15.33 63.52
C ARG A 96 3.27 -14.79 62.58
N THR A 97 4.52 -15.15 62.82
CA THR A 97 5.67 -14.74 61.99
C THR A 97 5.52 -15.30 60.57
N LEU A 98 5.12 -16.55 60.42
CA LEU A 98 4.84 -17.17 59.13
C LEU A 98 3.70 -16.46 58.38
N ALA A 99 2.62 -16.12 59.07
CA ALA A 99 1.50 -15.38 58.50
C ALA A 99 1.93 -13.99 57.99
N GLN A 100 2.73 -13.25 58.76
CA GLN A 100 3.27 -11.96 58.34
C GLN A 100 4.18 -12.08 57.12
N ARG A 101 5.04 -13.11 57.07
CA ARG A 101 5.89 -13.40 55.91
C ARG A 101 5.05 -13.74 54.67
N SER A 102 3.97 -14.51 54.83
CA SER A 102 3.07 -14.85 53.73
C SER A 102 2.35 -13.62 53.16
N ALA A 103 1.87 -12.71 54.03
CA ALA A 103 1.25 -11.45 53.60
C ALA A 103 2.24 -10.55 52.85
N GLN A 104 3.48 -10.49 53.32
CA GLN A 104 4.54 -9.73 52.64
C GLN A 104 4.85 -10.32 51.25
N ALA A 105 5.00 -11.65 51.14
CA ALA A 105 5.22 -12.31 49.86
C ALA A 105 4.04 -12.10 48.89
N ALA A 106 2.79 -12.14 49.38
CA ALA A 106 1.61 -11.86 48.58
C ALA A 106 1.66 -10.43 47.98
N LYS A 107 2.06 -9.43 48.77
CA LYS A 107 2.25 -8.05 48.28
C LYS A 107 3.36 -7.92 47.24
N GLU A 108 4.48 -8.62 47.46
CA GLU A 108 5.61 -8.63 46.53
C GLU A 108 5.24 -9.25 45.18
N VAL A 109 4.32 -10.23 45.15
CA VAL A 109 3.79 -10.81 43.90
C VAL A 109 2.70 -9.93 43.27
N LYS A 110 1.87 -9.25 44.08
CA LYS A 110 0.78 -8.40 43.57
C LYS A 110 1.29 -7.22 42.73
N SER A 111 2.38 -6.61 43.15
CA SER A 111 2.98 -5.45 42.46
C SER A 111 3.34 -5.73 40.99
N PRO A 112 4.18 -6.73 40.66
CA PRO A 112 4.52 -7.04 39.27
C PRO A 112 3.32 -7.50 38.46
N ILE A 113 2.34 -8.21 39.03
CA ILE A 113 1.12 -8.60 38.32
C ILE A 113 0.29 -7.38 37.90
N THR A 114 0.17 -6.38 38.79
CA THR A 114 -0.51 -5.13 38.47
C THR A 114 0.22 -4.39 37.34
N SER A 115 1.56 -4.33 37.39
CA SER A 115 2.36 -3.72 36.33
C SER A 115 2.24 -4.44 34.99
N ILE A 116 2.18 -5.77 34.98
CA ILE A 116 1.95 -6.56 33.76
C ILE A 116 0.59 -6.22 33.16
N ALA A 117 -0.46 -6.09 33.98
CA ALA A 117 -1.79 -5.72 33.49
C ALA A 117 -1.77 -4.34 32.80
N GLU A 118 -1.13 -3.33 33.42
CA GLU A 118 -0.98 -1.99 32.83
C GLU A 118 -0.19 -2.02 31.51
N GLN A 119 0.90 -2.81 31.44
CA GLN A 119 1.70 -2.96 30.21
C GLN A 119 0.92 -3.65 29.09
N VAL A 120 0.10 -4.64 29.43
CA VAL A 120 -0.75 -5.34 28.47
C VAL A 120 -1.83 -4.41 27.92
N ASP A 121 -2.45 -3.57 28.75
CA ASP A 121 -3.44 -2.59 28.31
C ASP A 121 -2.83 -1.54 27.38
N GLN A 122 -1.63 -1.03 27.70
CA GLN A 122 -0.89 -0.13 26.81
C GLN A 122 -0.51 -0.83 25.49
N GLY A 123 -0.06 -2.09 25.57
CA GLY A 123 0.24 -2.92 24.41
C GLY A 123 -0.98 -3.11 23.51
N ALA A 124 -2.14 -3.40 24.11
CA ALA A 124 -3.39 -3.60 23.39
C ALA A 124 -3.79 -2.34 22.61
N ALA A 125 -3.65 -1.16 23.21
CA ALA A 125 -3.92 0.11 22.53
C ALA A 125 -2.97 0.38 21.35
N LEU A 126 -1.69 0.00 21.46
CA LEU A 126 -0.73 0.13 20.36
C LEU A 126 -1.03 -0.83 19.21
N VAL A 127 -1.38 -2.08 19.54
CA VAL A 127 -1.72 -3.11 18.55
C VAL A 127 -3.06 -2.77 17.86
N ASP A 128 -4.03 -2.22 18.58
CA ASP A 128 -5.29 -1.75 17.98
C ASP A 128 -5.05 -0.63 16.95
N ARG A 129 -4.21 0.37 17.28
CA ARG A 129 -3.76 1.39 16.32
C ARG A 129 -2.99 0.81 15.14
N ALA A 130 -2.18 -0.22 15.35
CA ALA A 130 -1.52 -0.92 14.25
C ALA A 130 -2.55 -1.61 13.34
N GLY A 131 -3.62 -2.17 13.93
CA GLY A 131 -4.75 -2.77 13.23
C GLY A 131 -5.50 -1.77 12.36
N THR A 132 -5.83 -0.59 12.88
CA THR A 132 -6.49 0.47 12.09
C THR A 132 -5.58 0.95 10.96
N THR A 133 -4.27 1.10 11.21
CA THR A 133 -3.29 1.48 10.18
C THR A 133 -3.19 0.44 9.06
N MET A 134 -3.29 -0.85 9.38
CA MET A 134 -3.34 -1.91 8.35
C MET A 134 -4.61 -1.83 7.51
N GLN A 135 -5.77 -1.51 8.12
CA GLN A 135 -7.02 -1.31 7.37
C GLN A 135 -6.94 -0.11 6.43
N GLU A 136 -6.37 1.01 6.89
CA GLU A 136 -6.09 2.19 6.06
C GLU A 136 -5.17 1.83 4.89
N MET A 137 -4.10 1.07 5.16
CA MET A 137 -3.17 0.60 4.13
C MET A 137 -3.87 -0.26 3.07
N VAL A 138 -4.72 -1.21 3.47
CA VAL A 138 -5.52 -2.02 2.53
C VAL A 138 -6.42 -1.13 1.67
N SER A 139 -7.05 -0.11 2.27
CA SER A 139 -7.88 0.85 1.53
C SER A 139 -7.07 1.64 0.50
N SER A 140 -5.91 2.17 0.89
CA SER A 140 -5.02 2.90 -0.02
C SER A 140 -4.50 2.01 -1.16
N VAL A 141 -4.12 0.77 -0.86
CA VAL A 141 -3.66 -0.20 -1.88
C VAL A 141 -4.78 -0.53 -2.87
N ARG A 142 -6.04 -0.63 -2.42
CA ARG A 142 -7.20 -0.79 -3.32
C ARG A 142 -7.40 0.41 -4.23
N GLN A 143 -7.24 1.64 -3.73
CA GLN A 143 -7.31 2.85 -4.56
C GLN A 143 -6.22 2.85 -5.63
N VAL A 144 -5.00 2.45 -5.28
CA VAL A 144 -3.90 2.29 -6.26
C VAL A 144 -4.24 1.22 -7.30
N SER A 145 -4.87 0.11 -6.93
CA SER A 145 -5.34 -0.92 -7.88
C SER A 145 -6.33 -0.35 -8.90
N THR A 146 -7.29 0.45 -8.43
CA THR A 146 -8.26 1.13 -9.30
C THR A 146 -7.54 2.06 -10.28
N LEU A 147 -6.62 2.90 -9.80
CA LEU A 147 -5.85 3.82 -10.65
C LEU A 147 -5.02 3.07 -11.70
N VAL A 148 -4.37 1.97 -11.33
CA VAL A 148 -3.60 1.14 -12.27
C VAL A 148 -4.51 0.53 -13.34
N SER A 149 -5.73 0.13 -12.97
CA SER A 149 -6.72 -0.38 -13.91
C SER A 149 -7.19 0.70 -14.90
N GLU A 150 -7.41 1.93 -14.41
CA GLU A 150 -7.75 3.08 -15.26
C GLU A 150 -6.61 3.43 -16.22
N ILE A 151 -5.35 3.44 -15.76
CA ILE A 151 -4.18 3.69 -16.61
C ILE A 151 -4.04 2.59 -17.67
N SER A 152 -4.30 1.34 -17.31
CA SER A 152 -4.26 0.21 -18.26
C SER A 152 -5.30 0.39 -19.37
N ALA A 153 -6.54 0.76 -19.02
CA ALA A 153 -7.59 1.06 -19.97
C ALA A 153 -7.22 2.25 -20.89
N ALA A 154 -6.75 3.36 -20.32
CA ALA A 154 -6.31 4.53 -21.07
C ALA A 154 -5.12 4.22 -22.00
N SER A 155 -4.18 3.38 -21.56
CA SER A 155 -3.04 2.95 -22.37
C SER A 155 -3.49 2.09 -23.56
N SER A 156 -4.49 1.23 -23.37
CA SER A 156 -5.08 0.44 -24.46
C SER A 156 -5.77 1.31 -25.50
N GLU A 157 -6.52 2.33 -25.05
CA GLU A 157 -7.15 3.31 -25.93
C GLU A 157 -6.10 4.13 -26.70
N GLN A 158 -5.08 4.63 -26.01
CA GLN A 158 -3.94 5.32 -26.63
C GLN A 158 -3.24 4.45 -27.67
N SER A 159 -3.06 3.15 -27.40
CA SER A 159 -2.41 2.24 -28.35
C SER A 159 -3.21 2.13 -29.64
N THR A 160 -4.54 2.10 -29.51
CA THR A 160 -5.45 2.07 -30.67
C THR A 160 -5.39 3.39 -31.44
N GLY A 161 -5.41 4.52 -30.74
CA GLY A 161 -5.30 5.85 -31.35
C GLY A 161 -3.97 6.06 -32.08
N VAL A 162 -2.85 5.64 -31.49
CA VAL A 162 -1.52 5.73 -32.14
C VAL A 162 -1.49 4.89 -33.43
N GLY A 163 -2.13 3.71 -33.44
CA GLY A 163 -2.27 2.90 -34.64
C GLY A 163 -3.00 3.64 -35.76
N GLN A 164 -4.16 4.24 -35.45
CA GLN A 164 -4.94 5.01 -36.42
C GLN A 164 -4.17 6.22 -36.99
N VAL A 165 -3.42 6.95 -36.16
CA VAL A 165 -2.60 8.06 -36.66
C VAL A 165 -1.44 7.53 -37.51
N GLY A 166 -0.87 6.36 -37.16
CA GLY A 166 0.11 5.67 -38.00
C GLY A 166 -0.41 5.39 -39.42
N ASP A 167 -1.61 4.85 -39.52
CA ASP A 167 -2.27 4.57 -40.81
C ASP A 167 -2.52 5.86 -41.60
N ALA A 168 -3.01 6.92 -40.93
CA ALA A 168 -3.25 8.21 -41.56
C ALA A 168 -1.96 8.85 -42.09
N VAL A 169 -0.86 8.76 -41.35
CA VAL A 169 0.46 9.25 -41.79
C VAL A 169 0.96 8.46 -43.00
N SER A 170 0.78 7.13 -43.02
CA SER A 170 1.14 6.30 -44.17
C SER A 170 0.34 6.70 -45.43
N GLN A 171 -0.95 7.03 -45.26
CA GLN A 171 -1.79 7.49 -46.37
C GLN A 171 -1.34 8.87 -46.90
N ILE A 172 -0.97 9.79 -46.00
CA ILE A 172 -0.44 11.11 -46.37
C ILE A 172 0.88 10.96 -47.12
N ASP A 173 1.76 10.06 -46.67
CA ASP A 173 3.03 9.79 -47.36
C ASP A 173 2.80 9.28 -48.79
N GLN A 174 1.86 8.34 -48.97
CA GLN A 174 1.48 7.85 -50.30
C GLN A 174 0.96 8.96 -51.23
N VAL A 175 0.07 9.81 -50.73
CA VAL A 175 -0.44 10.96 -51.51
C VAL A 175 0.66 11.97 -51.80
N THR A 176 1.59 12.18 -50.87
CA THR A 176 2.73 13.08 -51.05
C THR A 176 3.67 12.57 -52.15
N GLN A 177 3.98 11.26 -52.15
CA GLN A 177 4.76 10.63 -53.21
C GLN A 177 4.05 10.70 -54.57
N GLN A 178 2.74 10.48 -54.60
CA GLN A 178 1.94 10.61 -55.81
C GLN A 178 1.95 12.05 -56.35
N ASN A 179 1.83 13.05 -55.46
CA ASN A 179 1.92 14.45 -55.83
C ASN A 179 3.30 14.81 -56.40
N ALA A 180 4.38 14.26 -55.82
CA ALA A 180 5.73 14.45 -56.35
C ALA A 180 5.86 13.89 -57.78
N ALA A 181 5.35 12.66 -58.02
CA ALA A 181 5.32 12.07 -59.35
C ALA A 181 4.48 12.88 -60.35
N LEU A 182 3.30 13.35 -59.93
CA LEU A 182 2.46 14.22 -60.75
C LEU A 182 3.16 15.54 -61.11
N VAL A 183 3.93 16.12 -60.19
CA VAL A 183 4.72 17.33 -60.45
C VAL A 183 5.82 17.06 -61.47
N GLU A 184 6.50 15.91 -61.41
CA GLU A 184 7.47 15.49 -62.42
C GLU A 184 6.83 15.31 -63.80
N GLU A 185 5.67 14.65 -63.87
CA GLU A 185 4.90 14.51 -65.11
C GLU A 185 4.47 15.87 -65.68
N CYS A 186 3.97 16.76 -64.82
CA CYS A 186 3.58 18.12 -65.21
C CYS A 186 4.77 18.92 -65.74
N ALA A 187 5.94 18.81 -65.10
CA ALA A 187 7.16 19.47 -65.56
C ALA A 187 7.60 18.95 -66.94
N ALA A 188 7.54 17.63 -67.17
CA ALA A 188 7.84 17.03 -68.46
C ALA A 188 6.84 17.46 -69.55
N ALA A 189 5.54 17.52 -69.21
CA ALA A 189 4.50 18.00 -70.11
C ALA A 189 4.69 19.48 -70.47
N ALA A 190 5.02 20.32 -69.49
CA ALA A 190 5.33 21.74 -69.70
C ALA A 190 6.55 21.92 -70.63
N GLU A 191 7.61 21.13 -70.45
CA GLU A 191 8.79 21.18 -71.32
C GLU A 191 8.49 20.68 -72.75
N SER A 192 7.62 19.68 -72.89
CA SER A 192 7.11 19.22 -74.19
C SER A 192 6.31 20.32 -74.90
N LEU A 193 5.37 20.96 -74.20
CA LEU A 193 4.59 22.08 -74.72
C LEU A 193 5.48 23.27 -75.10
N LYS A 194 6.50 23.59 -74.29
CA LYS A 194 7.48 24.62 -74.61
C LYS A 194 8.21 24.32 -75.93
N ARG A 195 8.66 23.08 -76.14
CA ARG A 195 9.30 22.65 -77.39
C ARG A 195 8.36 22.75 -78.59
N GLN A 196 7.11 22.31 -78.46
CA GLN A 196 6.12 22.41 -79.53
C GLN A 196 5.81 23.86 -79.90
N ALA A 197 5.66 24.73 -78.90
CA ALA A 197 5.47 26.16 -79.12
C ALA A 197 6.66 26.79 -79.87
N HIS A 198 7.89 26.43 -79.49
CA HIS A 198 9.10 26.87 -80.20
C HIS A 198 9.13 26.40 -81.65
N GLY A 199 8.80 25.12 -81.90
CA GLY A 199 8.73 24.57 -83.25
C GLY A 199 7.67 25.25 -84.13
N LEU A 200 6.52 25.63 -83.57
CA LEU A 200 5.50 26.41 -84.28
C LEU A 200 6.02 27.81 -84.65
N VAL A 201 6.71 28.48 -83.74
CA VAL A 201 7.32 29.81 -84.01
C VAL A 201 8.36 29.70 -85.13
N GLU A 202 9.24 28.70 -85.09
CA GLU A 202 10.23 28.45 -86.15
C GLU A 202 9.57 28.17 -87.50
N ALA A 203 8.51 27.34 -87.53
CA ALA A 203 7.78 27.04 -88.76
C ALA A 203 7.13 28.29 -89.38
N VAL A 204 6.60 29.19 -88.55
CA VAL A 204 6.02 30.47 -89.02
C VAL A 204 7.12 31.44 -89.47
N ALA A 205 8.30 31.43 -88.83
CA ALA A 205 9.41 32.34 -89.16
C ALA A 205 10.00 32.14 -90.58
N VAL A 206 9.79 30.97 -91.20
CA VAL A 206 10.19 30.71 -92.59
C VAL A 206 9.37 31.55 -93.59
N PHE A 207 8.14 31.94 -93.21
CA PHE A 207 7.31 32.78 -94.07
C PHE A 207 7.84 34.22 -94.06
N LYS A 208 8.62 34.58 -95.09
CA LYS A 208 8.98 35.96 -95.38
C LYS A 208 7.75 36.70 -95.89
N LEU A 209 7.15 37.50 -95.03
CA LEU A 209 6.18 38.50 -95.47
C LEU A 209 6.92 39.47 -96.38
N ALA A 210 6.43 39.64 -97.60
CA ALA A 210 6.94 40.67 -98.49
C ALA A 210 6.85 42.00 -97.73
N ASP A 211 8.00 42.60 -97.46
CA ASP A 211 8.08 43.94 -96.92
C ASP A 211 7.25 44.79 -97.86
N ARG A 212 6.08 45.24 -97.40
CA ARG A 212 5.24 46.12 -98.19
C ARG A 212 6.00 47.42 -98.22
N GLN A 213 6.93 47.52 -99.16
CA GLN A 213 7.41 48.77 -99.71
C GLN A 213 6.16 49.57 -100.01
N LEU A 214 5.85 50.48 -99.10
CA LEU A 214 5.05 51.65 -99.39
C LEU A 214 5.83 52.39 -100.49
N LEU A 215 5.53 52.04 -101.74
CA LEU A 215 5.94 52.80 -102.89
C LEU A 215 5.37 54.22 -102.72
N PRO A 216 6.21 55.25 -102.80
CA PRO A 216 5.75 56.63 -102.74
C PRO A 216 5.10 56.99 -104.08
N ALA A 217 3.83 57.42 -104.01
CA ALA A 217 3.21 58.40 -104.90
C ALA A 217 1.93 58.92 -104.23
#